data_AF-A0AAU3R3F6-F1
#
_entry.id   AF-A0AAU3R3F6-F1
#
_cell.length_a   1.000
_cell.length_b   1.000
_cell.length_c   1.000
_cell.angle_alpha   90.00
_cell.angle_beta   90.00
_cell.angle_gamma   90.00
#
_symmetry.space_group_name_H-M   'P 1'
#
loop_
_entity.id
_entity.type
_entity.pdbx_description
1 polymer ?
#
loop_
_entity_poly.entity_id
_entity_poly.type
_entity_poly.pdbx_seq_one_letter_code
_entity_poly.pdbx_strand_id
1 'polypeptide(L)'
;MSRKTSTKPHPTRSAPKKTAAPTRAVLPVRPHTGPEFITEAQIAAAYAARLAELPLIPITAWMPQPDGSVRAHFPSGATLTRTPDTTGFDALTPCPQGAVHHNHITTRAQLREAAAAAAHCTNLHGRPRTLTLAQGVATTADTQALTRNDIDTGLANRAADTETAKEYPQP
;
A
#
# COMPACT_ATOMS: atom_id res chain seq x y z
N MET A 1 26.40 19.24 -99.08
CA MET A 1 25.87 17.97 -98.55
C MET A 1 26.29 17.86 -97.10
N SER A 2 25.37 18.10 -96.16
CA SER A 2 25.65 18.34 -94.73
C SER A 2 24.75 17.46 -93.87
N ARG A 3 25.32 16.71 -92.91
CA ARG A 3 24.99 16.80 -91.48
C ARG A 3 25.73 15.72 -90.68
N LYS A 4 26.64 16.16 -89.82
CA LYS A 4 27.25 15.37 -88.74
C LYS A 4 26.25 15.21 -87.59
N THR A 5 26.19 13.99 -87.07
CA THR A 5 25.42 13.56 -85.91
C THR A 5 26.04 14.10 -84.62
N SER A 6 25.20 14.59 -83.69
CA SER A 6 25.59 14.97 -82.34
C SER A 6 24.60 14.35 -81.35
N THR A 7 25.11 13.43 -80.54
CA THR A 7 24.39 12.69 -79.51
C THR A 7 24.32 13.53 -78.23
N LYS A 8 23.12 13.83 -77.73
CA LYS A 8 22.91 14.56 -76.46
C LYS A 8 23.00 13.60 -75.26
N PRO A 9 23.58 14.01 -74.13
CA PRO A 9 23.64 13.19 -72.91
C PRO A 9 22.29 13.18 -72.15
N HIS A 10 21.95 12.04 -71.58
CA HIS A 10 20.79 11.86 -70.70
C HIS A 10 21.07 12.39 -69.29
N PRO A 11 20.12 13.07 -68.63
CA PRO A 11 20.28 13.51 -67.24
C PRO A 11 20.09 12.35 -66.25
N THR A 12 20.99 12.28 -65.27
CA THR A 12 21.01 11.33 -64.16
C THR A 12 19.90 11.64 -63.14
N ARG A 13 19.10 10.62 -62.81
CA ARG A 13 18.02 10.66 -61.82
C ARG A 13 18.59 10.67 -60.41
N SER A 14 18.41 11.77 -59.68
CA SER A 14 18.76 11.86 -58.25
C SER A 14 17.83 10.99 -57.40
N ALA A 15 18.42 10.18 -56.51
CA ALA A 15 17.67 9.36 -55.56
C ALA A 15 17.04 10.22 -54.44
N PRO A 16 15.85 9.87 -53.92
CA PRO A 16 15.21 10.64 -52.86
C PRO A 16 15.93 10.42 -51.52
N LYS A 17 16.21 11.52 -50.84
CA LYS A 17 16.80 11.60 -49.50
C LYS A 17 15.81 11.00 -48.49
N LYS A 18 16.18 9.91 -47.81
CA LYS A 18 15.39 9.34 -46.69
C LYS A 18 15.31 10.37 -45.56
N THR A 19 14.14 10.97 -45.35
CA THR A 19 13.82 11.76 -44.18
C THR A 19 13.68 10.83 -42.98
N ALA A 20 14.40 11.12 -41.89
CA ALA A 20 14.32 10.39 -40.64
C ALA A 20 12.89 10.49 -40.06
N ALA A 21 12.33 9.35 -39.64
CA ALA A 21 11.02 9.31 -39.01
C ALA A 21 11.05 10.03 -37.64
N PRO A 22 10.01 10.78 -37.27
CA PRO A 22 9.96 11.46 -35.98
C PRO A 22 9.89 10.45 -34.83
N THR A 23 10.76 10.63 -33.85
CA THR A 23 10.79 9.87 -32.60
C THR A 23 9.44 10.04 -31.89
N ARG A 24 8.70 8.94 -31.67
CA ARG A 24 7.46 8.97 -30.89
C ARG A 24 7.75 9.49 -29.48
N ALA A 25 6.93 10.41 -29.00
CA ALA A 25 6.98 10.88 -27.63
C ALA A 25 6.81 9.68 -26.68
N VAL A 26 7.76 9.51 -25.75
CA VAL A 26 7.69 8.48 -24.72
C VAL A 26 6.56 8.86 -23.77
N LEU A 27 5.58 7.95 -23.62
CA LEU A 27 4.48 8.14 -22.68
C LEU A 27 5.03 8.17 -21.25
N PRO A 28 4.53 9.07 -20.39
CA PRO A 28 4.94 9.10 -19.00
C PRO A 28 4.61 7.76 -18.32
N VAL A 29 5.65 7.11 -17.78
CA VAL A 29 5.51 5.89 -16.96
C VAL A 29 5.08 6.30 -15.56
N ARG A 30 4.03 5.64 -15.05
CA ARG A 30 3.49 5.90 -13.72
C ARG A 30 4.53 5.50 -12.64
N PRO A 31 4.77 6.31 -11.60
CA PRO A 31 5.63 5.92 -10.49
C PRO A 31 5.07 4.70 -9.75
N HIS A 32 5.88 3.64 -9.59
CA HIS A 32 5.52 2.37 -8.94
C HIS A 32 5.66 2.42 -7.40
N THR A 33 5.00 3.37 -6.73
CA THR A 33 5.13 3.54 -5.26
C THR A 33 3.94 3.01 -4.44
N GLY A 34 3.05 2.22 -5.06
CA GLY A 34 1.93 1.56 -4.36
C GLY A 34 1.77 0.10 -4.81
N PRO A 35 0.96 -0.72 -4.09
CA PRO A 35 0.65 -2.07 -4.54
C PRO A 35 0.12 -1.98 -5.97
N GLU A 36 0.84 -2.65 -6.88
CA GLU A 36 0.77 -2.39 -8.31
C GLU A 36 -0.61 -2.70 -8.90
N PHE A 37 -1.41 -3.51 -8.19
CA PHE A 37 -2.74 -3.93 -8.60
C PHE A 37 -3.73 -4.04 -7.44
N ILE A 38 -4.99 -3.74 -7.74
CA ILE A 38 -6.13 -4.06 -6.89
C ILE A 38 -6.24 -5.60 -6.81
N THR A 39 -6.24 -6.15 -5.61
CA THR A 39 -6.34 -7.60 -5.37
C THR A 39 -7.79 -8.08 -5.49
N GLU A 40 -7.98 -9.37 -5.79
CA GLU A 40 -9.31 -9.99 -5.82
C GLU A 40 -10.04 -9.88 -4.47
N ALA A 41 -9.32 -10.01 -3.35
CA ALA A 41 -9.88 -9.85 -2.02
C ALA A 41 -10.45 -8.44 -1.79
N GLN A 42 -9.74 -7.40 -2.27
CA GLN A 42 -10.23 -6.02 -2.22
C GLN A 42 -11.48 -5.83 -3.08
N ILE A 43 -11.50 -6.38 -4.30
CA ILE A 43 -12.66 -6.33 -5.20
C ILE A 43 -13.86 -7.02 -4.54
N ALA A 44 -13.64 -8.23 -4.02
CA ALA A 44 -14.67 -9.00 -3.36
C ALA A 44 -15.27 -8.20 -2.20
N ALA A 45 -14.46 -7.65 -1.29
CA ALA A 45 -14.95 -6.88 -0.14
C ALA A 45 -15.67 -5.60 -0.54
N ALA A 46 -15.15 -4.84 -1.49
CA ALA A 46 -15.85 -3.67 -2.01
C ALA A 46 -17.20 -4.04 -2.62
N TYR A 47 -17.27 -5.15 -3.37
CA TYR A 47 -18.51 -5.64 -3.96
C TYR A 47 -19.51 -6.11 -2.89
N ALA A 48 -19.09 -6.87 -1.89
CA ALA A 48 -19.97 -7.27 -0.78
C ALA A 48 -20.44 -6.07 0.04
N ALA A 49 -19.58 -5.06 0.25
CA ALA A 49 -19.96 -3.83 0.94
C ALA A 49 -21.02 -3.07 0.15
N ARG A 50 -20.92 -3.09 -1.18
CA ARG A 50 -21.93 -2.52 -2.07
C ARG A 50 -23.26 -3.26 -1.99
N LEU A 51 -23.25 -4.59 -1.99
CA LEU A 51 -24.46 -5.42 -1.81
C LEU A 51 -25.12 -5.22 -0.44
N ALA A 52 -24.31 -5.00 0.60
CA ALA A 52 -24.76 -4.69 1.95
C ALA A 52 -25.18 -3.21 2.16
N GLU A 53 -25.17 -2.41 1.08
CA GLU A 53 -25.47 -0.97 1.07
C GLU A 53 -24.59 -0.12 2.02
N LEU A 54 -23.41 -0.63 2.38
CA LEU A 54 -22.46 0.06 3.26
C LEU A 54 -21.93 1.35 2.59
N PRO A 55 -21.39 2.30 3.38
CA PRO A 55 -20.88 3.54 2.80
C PRO A 55 -19.81 3.25 1.74
N LEU A 56 -19.92 3.93 0.60
CA LEU A 56 -19.02 3.73 -0.52
C LEU A 56 -17.65 4.31 -0.19
N ILE A 57 -16.64 3.47 -0.29
CA ILE A 57 -15.23 3.87 -0.23
C ILE A 57 -14.49 3.24 -1.41
N PRO A 58 -13.36 3.83 -1.85
CA PRO A 58 -12.58 3.27 -2.94
C PRO A 58 -12.12 1.83 -2.65
N ILE A 59 -12.01 1.00 -3.69
CA ILE A 59 -11.50 -0.38 -3.55
C ILE A 59 -10.08 -0.37 -2.93
N THR A 60 -9.28 0.64 -3.26
CA THR A 60 -7.93 0.85 -2.71
C THR A 60 -7.89 1.15 -1.22
N ALA A 61 -9.02 1.56 -0.62
CA ALA A 61 -9.12 1.79 0.82
C ALA A 61 -9.33 0.50 1.64
N TRP A 62 -9.67 -0.62 0.97
CA TRP A 62 -9.67 -1.94 1.58
C TRP A 62 -8.23 -2.44 1.61
N MET A 63 -7.62 -2.54 2.77
CA MET A 63 -6.24 -2.95 2.95
C MET A 63 -6.17 -4.45 3.25
N PRO A 64 -5.50 -5.26 2.41
CA PRO A 64 -5.22 -6.66 2.73
C PRO A 64 -4.44 -6.79 4.03
N GLN A 65 -4.75 -7.85 4.77
CA GLN A 65 -4.08 -8.24 6.00
C GLN A 65 -3.31 -9.55 5.79
N PRO A 66 -2.28 -9.85 6.61
CA PRO A 66 -1.51 -11.08 6.49
C PRO A 66 -2.33 -12.37 6.66
N ASP A 67 -3.47 -12.29 7.34
CA ASP A 67 -4.40 -13.41 7.57
C ASP A 67 -5.40 -13.63 6.41
N GLY A 68 -5.25 -12.87 5.31
CA GLY A 68 -6.15 -12.93 4.15
C GLY A 68 -7.42 -12.09 4.29
N SER A 69 -7.67 -11.50 5.47
CA SER A 69 -8.76 -10.53 5.62
C SER A 69 -8.45 -9.22 4.92
N VAL A 70 -9.48 -8.41 4.67
CA VAL A 70 -9.35 -7.06 4.13
C VAL A 70 -10.07 -6.08 5.03
N ARG A 71 -9.42 -4.95 5.30
CA ARG A 71 -9.87 -3.99 6.30
C ARG A 71 -10.03 -2.61 5.69
N ALA A 72 -11.12 -1.93 6.01
CA ALA A 72 -11.33 -0.54 5.62
C ALA A 72 -11.65 0.35 6.82
N HIS A 73 -11.14 1.58 6.79
CA HIS A 73 -11.38 2.60 7.80
C HIS A 73 -12.33 3.67 7.26
N PHE A 74 -13.32 4.04 8.05
CA PHE A 74 -14.31 5.06 7.71
C PHE A 74 -14.00 6.37 8.43
N PRO A 75 -14.41 7.53 7.87
CA PRO A 75 -14.25 8.83 8.53
C PRO A 75 -14.90 8.94 9.90
N SER A 76 -15.91 8.11 10.19
CA SER A 76 -16.54 8.00 11.51
C SER A 76 -15.67 7.33 12.58
N GLY A 77 -14.46 6.87 12.22
CA GLY A 77 -13.60 6.06 13.08
C GLY A 77 -13.97 4.56 13.11
N ALA A 78 -15.09 4.18 12.49
CA ALA A 78 -15.45 2.78 12.35
C ALA A 78 -14.48 2.06 11.41
N THR A 79 -14.18 0.81 11.72
CA THR A 79 -13.34 -0.06 10.89
C THR A 79 -14.13 -1.30 10.54
N LEU A 80 -14.15 -1.67 9.26
CA LEU A 80 -14.77 -2.91 8.80
C LEU A 80 -13.70 -3.89 8.37
N THR A 81 -13.78 -5.11 8.87
CA THR A 81 -12.94 -6.22 8.43
C THR A 81 -13.82 -7.25 7.73
N ARG A 82 -13.39 -7.72 6.57
CA ARG A 82 -13.98 -8.86 5.89
C ARG A 82 -12.98 -9.98 5.85
N THR A 83 -13.33 -11.10 6.46
CA THR A 83 -12.54 -12.33 6.42
C THR A 83 -12.98 -13.17 5.21
N PRO A 84 -12.07 -13.89 4.54
CA PRO A 84 -12.44 -14.88 3.54
C PRO A 84 -13.49 -15.85 4.11
N ASP A 85 -14.38 -16.34 3.26
CA ASP A 85 -15.43 -17.33 3.59
C ASP A 85 -16.51 -16.90 4.59
N THR A 86 -16.45 -15.67 5.10
CA THR A 86 -17.50 -15.12 5.97
C THR A 86 -18.55 -14.35 5.18
N THR A 87 -19.82 -14.56 5.53
CA THR A 87 -20.93 -13.75 5.04
C THR A 87 -21.05 -12.50 5.90
N GLY A 88 -20.50 -11.38 5.45
CA GLY A 88 -20.63 -10.09 6.14
C GLY A 88 -19.30 -9.44 6.47
N PHE A 89 -19.33 -8.58 7.50
CA PHE A 89 -18.21 -7.78 7.97
C PHE A 89 -18.20 -7.75 9.49
N ASP A 90 -17.01 -7.77 10.06
CA ASP A 90 -16.81 -7.43 11.45
C ASP A 90 -16.56 -5.93 11.57
N ALA A 91 -17.49 -5.24 12.21
CA ALA A 91 -17.47 -3.82 12.46
C ALA A 91 -16.89 -3.51 13.84
N LEU A 92 -15.79 -2.76 13.85
CA LEU A 92 -15.19 -2.15 15.02
C LEU A 92 -15.68 -0.70 15.10
N THR A 93 -16.46 -0.39 16.13
CA THR A 93 -17.09 0.93 16.32
C THR A 93 -16.56 1.57 17.61
N PRO A 94 -15.81 2.67 17.53
CA PRO A 94 -15.31 3.34 18.73
C PRO A 94 -16.46 3.99 19.52
N CYS A 95 -16.36 4.00 20.85
CA CYS A 95 -17.28 4.71 21.73
C CYS A 95 -16.61 5.89 22.45
N PRO A 96 -17.38 6.86 22.95
CA PRO A 96 -16.85 8.02 23.66
C PRO A 96 -16.07 7.67 24.94
N GLN A 97 -16.33 6.49 25.52
CA GLN A 97 -15.63 5.99 26.71
C GLN A 97 -14.27 5.35 26.40
N GLY A 98 -13.78 5.48 25.17
CA GLY A 98 -12.43 5.05 24.77
C GLY A 98 -12.28 3.57 24.42
N ALA A 99 -13.38 2.82 24.33
CA ALA A 99 -13.37 1.44 23.83
C ALA A 99 -13.84 1.31 22.40
N VAL A 100 -13.72 0.09 21.87
CA VAL A 100 -14.16 -0.29 20.54
C VAL A 100 -15.10 -1.48 20.68
N HIS A 101 -16.33 -1.33 20.19
CA HIS A 101 -17.32 -2.39 20.17
C HIS A 101 -17.20 -3.19 18.87
N HIS A 102 -17.23 -4.51 19.01
CA HIS A 102 -17.17 -5.45 17.89
C HIS A 102 -18.59 -5.96 17.57
N ASN A 103 -19.04 -5.77 16.34
CA ASN A 103 -20.34 -6.24 15.87
C ASN A 103 -20.21 -6.89 14.50
N HIS A 104 -20.78 -8.09 14.35
CA HIS A 104 -20.92 -8.70 13.03
C HIS A 104 -22.10 -8.07 12.29
N ILE A 105 -21.88 -7.62 11.06
CA ILE A 105 -22.88 -6.92 10.24
C ILE A 105 -22.93 -7.46 8.81
N THR A 106 -24.12 -7.45 8.23
CA THR A 106 -24.38 -7.82 6.84
C THR A 106 -25.09 -6.70 6.07
N THR A 107 -25.51 -5.63 6.76
CA THR A 107 -26.26 -4.51 6.15
C THR A 107 -25.86 -3.14 6.71
N ARG A 108 -26.19 -2.09 5.97
CA ARG A 108 -26.06 -0.69 6.40
C ARG A 108 -26.90 -0.34 7.62
N ALA A 109 -28.05 -0.99 7.80
CA ALA A 109 -28.90 -0.76 8.97
C ALA A 109 -28.17 -1.20 10.25
N GLN A 110 -27.62 -2.41 10.24
CA GLN A 110 -26.85 -2.95 11.36
C GLN A 110 -25.59 -2.12 11.67
N LEU A 111 -24.88 -1.61 10.65
CA LEU A 111 -23.77 -0.69 10.89
C LEU A 111 -24.22 0.60 11.61
N ARG A 112 -25.37 1.15 11.24
CA ARG A 112 -25.93 2.35 11.89
C ARG A 112 -26.35 2.06 13.33
N GLU A 113 -26.98 0.92 13.57
CA GLU A 113 -27.37 0.46 14.90
C GLU A 113 -26.14 0.24 15.79
N ALA A 114 -25.11 -0.44 15.28
CA ALA A 114 -23.84 -0.62 15.99
C ALA A 114 -23.17 0.72 16.34
N ALA A 115 -23.13 1.65 15.40
CA ALA A 115 -22.59 2.99 15.63
C ALA A 115 -23.41 3.78 16.68
N ALA A 116 -24.74 3.71 16.62
CA ALA A 116 -25.62 4.34 17.59
C ALA A 116 -25.44 3.73 18.99
N ALA A 117 -25.38 2.39 19.08
CA ALA A 117 -25.13 1.69 20.34
C ALA A 117 -23.78 2.08 20.96
N ALA A 118 -22.72 2.16 20.16
CA ALA A 118 -21.41 2.64 20.61
C ALA A 118 -21.45 4.11 21.05
N ALA A 119 -22.15 4.98 20.32
CA ALA A 119 -22.29 6.40 20.68
C ALA A 119 -23.07 6.61 21.98
N HIS A 120 -24.05 5.75 22.26
CA HIS A 120 -24.83 5.76 23.50
C HIS A 120 -24.20 4.94 24.63
N CYS A 121 -23.02 4.38 24.42
CA CYS A 121 -22.35 3.65 25.48
C CYS A 121 -21.94 4.60 26.61
N THR A 122 -22.55 4.37 27.78
CA THR A 122 -22.27 5.09 29.03
C THR A 122 -21.44 4.27 30.01
N ASN A 123 -21.19 2.99 29.68
CA ASN A 123 -20.39 2.10 30.50
C ASN A 123 -18.90 2.44 30.38
N LEU A 124 -18.22 2.59 31.52
CA LEU A 124 -16.78 2.78 31.57
C LEU A 124 -16.09 1.47 31.15
N HIS A 125 -15.38 1.52 30.02
CA HIS A 125 -14.64 0.38 29.51
C HIS A 125 -13.22 0.38 30.07
N GLY A 126 -13.09 -0.19 31.26
CA GLY A 126 -11.81 -0.35 31.95
C GLY A 126 -11.57 0.70 33.03
N ARG A 127 -10.65 0.39 33.94
CA ARG A 127 -10.06 1.39 34.82
C ARG A 127 -9.09 2.22 33.99
N PRO A 128 -9.09 3.57 34.09
CA PRO A 128 -8.03 4.36 33.50
C PRO A 128 -6.70 3.85 34.06
N ARG A 129 -5.90 3.19 33.23
CA ARG A 129 -4.49 2.99 33.54
C ARG A 129 -3.82 4.29 33.18
N THR A 130 -3.57 5.12 34.19
CA THR A 130 -2.55 6.15 34.06
C THR A 130 -1.26 5.42 33.72
N LEU A 131 -0.84 5.46 32.45
CA LEU A 131 0.55 5.17 32.13
C LEU A 131 1.33 6.27 32.84
N THR A 132 1.86 5.96 34.02
CA THR A 132 2.79 6.89 34.66
C THR A 132 3.99 7.00 33.74
N LEU A 133 4.57 8.20 33.64
CA LEU A 133 5.74 8.46 32.79
C LEU A 133 6.84 7.38 33.00
N ALA A 134 6.94 6.82 34.21
CA ALA A 134 7.83 5.71 34.55
C ALA A 134 7.70 4.43 33.69
N GLN A 135 6.55 4.16 33.06
CA GLN A 135 6.35 3.02 32.16
C GLN A 135 6.62 3.35 30.68
N GLY A 136 6.68 4.65 30.33
CA GLY A 136 6.99 5.15 28.99
C GLY A 136 8.37 5.82 28.87
N VAL A 137 9.11 5.92 29.97
CA VAL A 137 10.53 6.25 29.94
C VAL A 137 11.21 5.01 29.37
N ALA A 138 11.47 5.06 28.07
CA ALA A 138 12.57 4.33 27.47
C ALA A 138 13.72 4.35 28.48
N THR A 139 14.11 3.19 28.98
CA THR A 139 15.26 3.16 29.88
C THR A 139 16.42 3.76 29.09
N THR A 140 17.35 4.45 29.75
CA THR A 140 18.48 5.10 29.08
C THR A 140 19.30 4.15 28.20
N ALA A 141 19.09 2.83 28.33
CA ALA A 141 19.60 1.79 27.44
C ALA A 141 18.97 1.81 26.03
N ASP A 142 17.69 2.19 25.90
CA ASP A 142 16.93 2.11 24.64
C ASP A 142 17.11 3.33 23.72
N THR A 143 17.72 4.41 24.23
CA THR A 143 18.05 5.61 23.45
C THR A 143 19.51 6.01 23.64
N GLN A 144 20.45 5.06 23.62
CA GLN A 144 21.85 5.44 23.52
C GLN A 144 22.04 6.24 22.23
N ALA A 145 22.47 7.50 22.38
CA ALA A 145 22.91 8.28 21.24
C ALA A 145 24.17 7.61 20.69
N LEU A 146 24.07 6.98 19.50
CA LEU A 146 25.26 6.45 18.83
C LEU A 146 26.20 7.62 18.55
N THR A 147 27.34 7.62 19.22
CA THR A 147 28.42 8.55 18.90
C THR A 147 29.20 8.02 17.69
N ARG A 148 29.99 8.90 17.07
CA ARG A 148 30.85 8.48 15.95
C ARG A 148 31.85 7.40 16.37
N ASN A 149 32.35 7.46 17.61
CA ASN A 149 33.26 6.46 18.15
C ASN A 149 32.60 5.08 18.32
N ASP A 150 31.31 5.03 18.65
CA ASP A 150 30.57 3.76 18.78
C ASP A 150 30.41 3.09 17.41
N ILE A 151 30.20 3.89 16.36
CA ILE A 151 30.14 3.44 14.97
C ILE A 151 31.50 2.90 14.53
N ASP A 152 32.58 3.65 14.77
CA ASP A 152 33.93 3.26 14.35
C ASP A 152 34.41 2.00 15.11
N THR A 153 34.06 1.88 16.40
CA THR A 153 34.32 0.68 17.20
C THR A 153 33.52 -0.53 16.70
N GLY A 154 32.23 -0.33 16.36
CA GLY A 154 31.39 -1.39 15.78
C GLY A 154 31.90 -1.88 14.42
N LEU A 155 32.41 -0.97 13.58
CA LEU A 155 33.03 -1.34 12.30
C LEU A 155 34.35 -2.10 12.49
N ALA A 156 35.20 -1.64 13.42
CA ALA A 156 36.45 -2.33 13.73
C ALA A 156 36.20 -3.76 14.26
N ASN A 157 35.19 -3.91 15.13
CA ASN A 157 34.80 -5.21 15.66
C ASN A 157 34.24 -6.14 14.58
N ARG A 158 33.45 -5.62 13.64
CA ARG A 158 32.96 -6.42 12.49
C ARG A 158 34.07 -6.83 11.54
N ALA A 159 35.11 -5.99 11.37
CA ALA A 159 36.27 -6.34 10.57
C ALA A 159 37.16 -7.41 11.22
N ALA A 160 37.11 -7.54 12.55
CA ALA A 160 37.78 -8.58 13.31
C ALA A 160 36.93 -9.85 13.50
N ASP A 161 35.66 -9.81 13.08
CA ASP A 161 34.74 -10.95 13.15
C ASP A 161 35.11 -11.97 12.06
N THR A 162 35.53 -13.16 12.48
CA THR A 162 35.97 -14.25 11.61
C THR A 162 34.85 -15.26 11.33
N GLU A 163 33.64 -15.02 11.81
CA GLU A 163 32.47 -15.83 11.48
C GLU A 163 32.16 -15.73 9.98
N THR A 164 32.54 -16.77 9.23
CA THR A 164 32.07 -16.96 7.86
C THR A 164 30.64 -17.47 7.86
N ALA A 165 29.85 -17.02 6.89
CA ALA A 165 28.48 -17.49 6.70
C ALA A 165 28.48 -19.02 6.61
N LYS A 166 27.78 -19.69 7.53
CA LYS A 166 27.59 -21.15 7.47
C LYS A 166 26.78 -21.47 6.22
N GLU A 167 27.36 -22.25 5.31
CA GLU A 167 26.66 -22.74 4.13
C GLU A 167 25.45 -23.57 4.58
N TYR A 168 24.28 -23.24 4.04
CA TYR A 168 23.08 -24.05 4.21
C TYR A 168 23.29 -25.38 3.47
N PRO A 169 22.93 -26.54 4.06
CA PRO A 169 22.98 -27.80 3.35
C PRO A 169 22.04 -27.73 2.14
N GLN A 170 22.59 -27.98 0.95
CA GLN A 170 21.82 -28.06 -0.28
C GLN A 170 20.91 -29.30 -0.26
N PRO A 171 19.71 -29.22 -0.87
CA PRO A 171 18.73 -30.29 -0.90
C PRO A 171 19.20 -31.54 -1.67
#